data_AF-A0A4Y9ZMR0-F1
#
_entry.id   AF-A0A4Y9ZMR0-F1
#
_cell.length_a   1.000
_cell.length_b   1.000
_cell.length_c   1.000
_cell.angle_alpha   90.00
_cell.angle_beta   90.00
_cell.angle_gamma   90.00
#
_symmetry.space_group_name_H-M   'P 1'
#
loop_
_entity.id
_entity.type
_entity.pdbx_description
1 polymer ?
#
loop_
_entity_poly.entity_id
_entity_poly.type
_entity_poly.pdbx_seq_one_letter_code
_entity_poly.pdbx_strand_id
1 'polypeptide(L)'
;MIAELQKLLPDFPGENACTRCFTHIVNLIAKSLLRQFNAKESERMEDSDIMPELEEIEDNIDEEEAEMQREHAAVSEEDAVDADEGWVDELRKISFKILHSTTILLPAWKSMLSDLGMKERIMPRDVSTRWNSTYDMLEFALEYKRAVRAVVSDTRLGLDKYELTAQEWSIAQQLRDVLHILKDATTFFSRGTPNLATVIPAMDHIDFWLTTDACDSKYHLAIWASLNVAKCTLNCYYTMTDLSEVYRIAMVLHPRHKLTYFKNTKWEQDWIDMAREVVQDEYDHSYALREVEGDDRDDQEAAQEATEVTSGNIFDNLPSLAAPAPNNDHSELDQYLSTDPEPINDPIAWWSHPKCTSDYPRLSHMALDYLTIPATSVAVERVFSRGCLLLLHVRNRLSAQTTHVLLCLGNWSLLGLIKNSDVLKVTSLSDVEDEEDPSEEYMMEEGWDNITL
;
A
#
# COMPACT_ATOMS: atom_id res chain seq x y z
N MET A 1 -7.45 8.83 -18.84
CA MET A 1 -7.24 9.75 -17.69
C MET A 1 -5.92 10.49 -17.79
N ILE A 2 -4.77 9.81 -17.86
CA ILE A 2 -3.43 10.42 -17.97
C ILE A 2 -3.32 11.42 -19.13
N ALA A 3 -3.77 11.04 -20.33
CA ALA A 3 -3.77 11.93 -21.49
C ALA A 3 -4.68 13.17 -21.35
N GLU A 4 -5.68 13.12 -20.47
CA GLU A 4 -6.50 14.29 -20.14
C GLU A 4 -5.83 15.16 -19.07
N LEU A 5 -5.19 14.55 -18.06
CA LEU A 5 -4.41 15.28 -17.06
C LEU A 5 -3.24 16.05 -17.70
N GLN A 6 -2.55 15.47 -18.67
CA GLN A 6 -1.51 16.15 -19.46
C GLN A 6 -2.04 17.38 -20.23
N LYS A 7 -3.33 17.40 -20.58
CA LYS A 7 -3.95 18.58 -21.22
C LYS A 7 -4.34 19.65 -20.21
N LEU A 8 -4.73 19.23 -18.99
CA LEU A 8 -5.23 20.11 -17.94
C LEU A 8 -4.10 20.72 -17.09
N LEU A 9 -2.98 20.02 -16.95
CA LEU A 9 -1.85 20.39 -16.11
C LEU A 9 -0.58 20.45 -16.98
N PRO A 10 -0.12 21.65 -17.37
CA PRO A 10 1.03 21.82 -18.26
C PRO A 10 2.33 21.18 -17.74
N ASP A 11 2.47 21.13 -16.42
CA ASP A 11 3.66 20.61 -15.74
C ASP A 11 3.48 19.16 -15.26
N PHE A 12 2.41 18.47 -15.67
CA PHE A 12 2.20 17.08 -15.28
C PHE A 12 3.18 16.15 -16.01
N PRO A 13 4.04 15.38 -15.29
CA PRO A 13 5.14 14.62 -15.91
C PRO A 13 4.68 13.44 -16.77
N GLY A 14 3.37 13.18 -16.86
CA GLY A 14 2.81 12.09 -17.64
C GLY A 14 3.03 10.73 -17.00
N GLU A 15 3.29 9.72 -17.83
CA GLU A 15 3.43 8.32 -17.40
C GLU A 15 4.65 8.10 -16.48
N ASN A 16 5.70 8.90 -16.61
CA ASN A 16 6.94 8.78 -15.81
C ASN A 16 6.73 9.06 -14.32
N ALA A 17 5.68 9.82 -13.96
CA ALA A 17 5.32 10.09 -12.57
C ALA A 17 4.17 9.19 -12.05
N CYS A 18 3.71 8.22 -12.85
CA CYS A 18 2.62 7.35 -12.47
C CYS A 18 3.11 6.23 -11.54
N THR A 19 2.56 6.16 -10.34
CA THR A 19 2.75 5.03 -9.42
C THR A 19 1.53 4.13 -9.46
N ARG A 20 1.75 2.82 -9.27
CA ARG A 20 0.67 1.82 -9.22
C ARG A 20 0.42 1.44 -7.77
N CYS A 21 -0.83 1.18 -7.43
CA CYS A 21 -1.19 0.74 -6.09
C CYS A 21 -0.56 -0.62 -5.78
N PHE A 22 0.41 -0.67 -4.86
CA PHE A 22 1.15 -1.90 -4.57
C PHE A 22 0.27 -2.99 -3.96
N THR A 23 -0.72 -2.64 -3.13
CA THR A 23 -1.68 -3.62 -2.61
C THR A 23 -2.55 -4.23 -3.69
N HIS A 24 -2.83 -3.49 -4.76
CA HIS A 24 -3.53 -4.02 -5.93
C HIS A 24 -2.61 -4.98 -6.72
N ILE A 25 -1.32 -4.64 -6.88
CA ILE A 25 -0.32 -5.56 -7.49
C ILE A 25 -0.22 -6.87 -6.69
N VAL A 26 -0.13 -6.79 -5.35
CA VAL A 26 -0.12 -7.99 -4.50
C VAL A 26 -1.41 -8.80 -4.63
N ASN A 27 -2.56 -8.13 -4.77
CA ASN A 27 -3.85 -8.78 -5.02
C ASN A 27 -3.85 -9.54 -6.35
N LEU A 28 -3.31 -8.96 -7.41
CA LEU A 28 -3.18 -9.60 -8.72
C LEU A 28 -2.27 -10.84 -8.67
N ILE A 29 -1.12 -10.75 -8.00
CA ILE A 29 -0.21 -11.89 -7.80
C ILE A 29 -0.90 -13.01 -7.01
N ALA A 30 -1.65 -12.67 -5.97
CA ALA A 30 -2.38 -13.65 -5.18
C ALA A 30 -3.52 -14.31 -5.97
N LYS A 31 -4.27 -13.53 -6.76
CA LYS A 31 -5.33 -14.05 -7.64
C LYS A 31 -4.76 -14.99 -8.70
N SER A 32 -3.64 -14.63 -9.35
CA SER A 32 -3.00 -15.49 -10.34
C SER A 32 -2.48 -16.80 -9.74
N LEU A 33 -2.03 -16.78 -8.49
CA LEU A 33 -1.67 -17.99 -7.73
C LEU A 33 -2.91 -18.86 -7.43
N LEU A 34 -4.01 -18.25 -7.01
CA LEU A 34 -5.25 -18.94 -6.62
C LEU A 34 -6.06 -19.49 -7.80
N ARG A 35 -5.93 -18.89 -9.00
CA ARG A 35 -6.73 -19.18 -10.20
C ARG A 35 -6.92 -20.67 -10.48
N GLN A 36 -5.82 -21.42 -10.50
CA GLN A 36 -5.84 -22.86 -10.78
C GLN A 36 -6.50 -23.73 -9.69
N PHE A 37 -6.82 -23.16 -8.52
CA PHE A 37 -7.55 -23.82 -7.45
C PHE A 37 -9.03 -23.43 -7.43
N ASN A 38 -9.44 -22.45 -8.24
CA ASN A 38 -10.82 -22.03 -8.40
C ASN A 38 -11.42 -22.75 -9.62
N ALA A 39 -12.55 -23.44 -9.42
CA ALA A 39 -13.20 -24.26 -10.45
C ALA A 39 -13.65 -23.46 -11.70
N LYS A 40 -13.85 -22.14 -11.58
CA LYS A 40 -14.33 -21.29 -12.68
C LYS A 40 -13.24 -20.82 -13.66
N GLU A 41 -11.96 -20.95 -13.33
CA GLU A 41 -10.87 -20.23 -14.04
C GLU A 41 -9.75 -21.15 -14.58
N SER A 42 -9.94 -22.47 -14.51
CA SER A 42 -8.92 -23.48 -14.84
C SER A 42 -8.88 -23.82 -16.35
N GLU A 43 -8.42 -22.88 -17.19
CA GLU A 43 -7.84 -23.23 -18.50
C GLU A 43 -6.30 -23.25 -18.41
N ARG A 44 -5.62 -24.11 -19.19
CA ARG A 44 -4.15 -24.23 -19.14
C ARG A 44 -3.51 -23.04 -19.87
N MET A 45 -2.68 -22.30 -19.14
CA MET A 45 -1.97 -21.09 -19.58
C MET A 45 -0.67 -21.40 -20.35
N GLU A 46 -0.44 -20.71 -21.48
CA GLU A 46 0.88 -20.59 -22.14
C GLU A 46 1.52 -19.23 -21.84
N ASP A 47 2.85 -19.11 -21.86
CA ASP A 47 3.59 -17.88 -21.49
C ASP A 47 3.21 -16.65 -22.35
N SER A 48 2.69 -16.82 -23.57
CA SER A 48 2.26 -15.73 -24.44
C SER A 48 0.96 -15.06 -24.01
N ASP A 49 0.16 -15.75 -23.19
CA ASP A 49 -1.22 -15.35 -22.90
C ASP A 49 -1.31 -14.55 -21.60
N ILE A 50 -0.21 -14.43 -20.85
CA ILE A 50 -0.15 -13.81 -19.52
C ILE A 50 -0.58 -12.35 -19.52
N MET A 51 -0.21 -11.55 -20.53
CA MET A 51 -0.56 -10.11 -20.54
C MET A 51 -2.04 -9.86 -20.82
N PRO A 52 -2.63 -10.41 -21.90
CA PRO A 52 -4.08 -10.35 -22.10
C PRO A 52 -4.87 -10.89 -20.90
N GLU A 53 -4.33 -11.90 -20.23
CA GLU A 53 -4.98 -12.52 -19.08
C GLU A 53 -4.84 -11.71 -17.78
N LEU A 54 -3.75 -10.95 -17.62
CA LEU A 54 -3.64 -9.97 -16.54
C LEU A 54 -4.62 -8.82 -16.75
N GLU A 55 -4.85 -8.39 -17.99
CA GLU A 55 -5.91 -7.44 -18.32
C GLU A 55 -7.29 -8.02 -17.97
N GLU A 56 -7.56 -9.30 -18.28
CA GLU A 56 -8.81 -9.96 -17.85
C GLU A 56 -8.94 -10.05 -16.31
N ILE A 57 -7.85 -10.33 -15.59
CA ILE A 57 -7.89 -10.36 -14.12
C ILE A 57 -8.12 -8.95 -13.56
N GLU A 58 -7.48 -7.92 -14.13
CA GLU A 58 -7.72 -6.52 -13.77
C GLU A 58 -9.18 -6.13 -14.03
N ASP A 59 -9.73 -6.42 -15.21
CA ASP A 59 -11.13 -6.14 -15.58
C ASP A 59 -12.10 -6.87 -14.63
N ASN A 60 -11.84 -8.15 -14.32
CA ASN A 60 -12.66 -8.91 -13.37
C ASN A 60 -12.58 -8.32 -11.95
N ILE A 61 -11.42 -7.80 -11.52
CA ILE A 61 -11.32 -7.10 -10.22
C ILE A 61 -12.20 -5.85 -10.23
N ASP A 62 -12.14 -5.04 -11.28
CA ASP A 62 -12.91 -3.81 -11.38
C ASP A 62 -14.42 -4.08 -11.39
N GLU A 63 -14.86 -5.12 -12.11
CA GLU A 63 -16.26 -5.57 -12.12
C GLU A 63 -16.71 -6.10 -10.75
N GLU A 64 -15.90 -6.95 -10.10
CA GLU A 64 -16.18 -7.51 -8.78
C GLU A 64 -16.21 -6.45 -7.67
N GLU A 65 -15.29 -5.47 -7.71
CA GLU A 65 -15.31 -4.33 -6.79
C GLU A 65 -16.56 -3.48 -6.98
N ALA A 66 -16.94 -3.22 -8.24
CA ALA A 66 -18.16 -2.49 -8.56
C ALA A 66 -19.42 -3.26 -8.15
N GLU A 67 -19.44 -4.59 -8.26
CA GLU A 67 -20.55 -5.44 -7.82
C GLU A 67 -20.64 -5.51 -6.30
N MET A 68 -19.51 -5.67 -5.59
CA MET A 68 -19.49 -5.66 -4.13
C MET A 68 -20.01 -4.35 -3.52
N GLN A 69 -19.69 -3.22 -4.16
CA GLN A 69 -20.25 -1.91 -3.77
C GLN A 69 -21.79 -1.88 -3.92
N ARG A 70 -22.36 -2.66 -4.84
CA ARG A 70 -23.82 -2.82 -5.01
C ARG A 70 -24.40 -3.86 -4.05
N GLU A 71 -23.70 -4.97 -3.80
CA GLU A 71 -24.14 -6.09 -2.95
C GLU A 71 -24.12 -5.79 -1.45
N HIS A 72 -23.40 -4.75 -1.01
CA HIS A 72 -23.50 -4.27 0.37
C HIS A 72 -24.95 -3.84 0.76
N ALA A 73 -25.88 -3.81 -0.21
CA ALA A 73 -27.32 -3.61 -0.05
C ALA A 73 -28.21 -4.85 -0.31
N ALA A 74 -27.68 -6.00 -0.76
CA ALA A 74 -28.48 -7.19 -1.08
C ALA A 74 -27.77 -8.50 -0.68
N VAL A 75 -28.33 -9.18 0.33
CA VAL A 75 -27.93 -10.54 0.69
C VAL A 75 -28.75 -11.52 -0.14
N SER A 76 -28.20 -12.05 -1.23
CA SER A 76 -28.46 -13.43 -1.66
C SER A 76 -27.59 -13.78 -2.87
N GLU A 77 -26.78 -14.82 -2.73
CA GLU A 77 -26.54 -15.73 -3.84
C GLU A 77 -26.95 -17.12 -3.36
N GLU A 78 -28.19 -17.49 -3.73
CA GLU A 78 -28.57 -18.90 -3.88
C GLU A 78 -28.24 -19.31 -5.31
N ASP A 79 -27.73 -20.53 -5.43
CA ASP A 79 -27.63 -21.35 -6.64
C ASP A 79 -26.56 -20.99 -7.70
N ALA A 80 -25.31 -21.38 -7.41
CA ALA A 80 -24.36 -21.76 -8.46
C ALA A 80 -24.39 -23.29 -8.65
N VAL A 81 -24.72 -23.70 -9.88
CA VAL A 81 -24.92 -25.08 -10.35
C VAL A 81 -23.60 -25.86 -10.39
N ASP A 82 -23.66 -27.13 -9.99
CA ASP A 82 -22.59 -28.15 -9.98
C ASP A 82 -21.71 -28.11 -11.26
N ALA A 83 -20.56 -27.43 -11.18
CA ALA A 83 -19.44 -27.55 -12.11
C ALA A 83 -18.23 -28.02 -11.31
N ASP A 84 -17.49 -29.02 -11.84
CA ASP A 84 -16.38 -29.76 -11.22
C ASP A 84 -15.62 -28.93 -10.16
N GLU A 85 -16.00 -29.10 -8.89
CA GLU A 85 -15.62 -28.20 -7.79
C GLU A 85 -14.22 -28.56 -7.29
N GLY A 86 -13.35 -27.56 -7.13
CA GLY A 86 -12.01 -27.76 -6.59
C GLY A 86 -12.01 -27.66 -5.07
N TRP A 87 -11.14 -28.40 -4.38
CA TRP A 87 -11.07 -28.57 -2.90
C TRP A 87 -11.23 -27.29 -2.03
N VAL A 88 -10.95 -26.11 -2.58
CA VAL A 88 -11.17 -24.80 -1.93
C VAL A 88 -12.66 -24.51 -1.77
N ASP A 89 -13.48 -24.89 -2.76
CA ASP A 89 -14.94 -24.74 -2.76
C ASP A 89 -15.58 -25.61 -1.67
N GLU A 90 -15.05 -26.80 -1.38
CA GLU A 90 -15.50 -27.65 -0.29
C GLU A 90 -15.32 -26.95 1.06
N LEU A 91 -14.17 -26.32 1.30
CA LEU A 91 -13.94 -25.53 2.52
C LEU A 91 -14.88 -24.33 2.59
N ARG A 92 -15.11 -23.64 1.47
CA ARG A 92 -16.06 -22.52 1.39
C ARG A 92 -17.47 -22.97 1.75
N LYS A 93 -17.91 -24.12 1.23
CA LYS A 93 -19.22 -24.72 1.51
C LYS A 93 -19.35 -25.19 2.95
N ILE A 94 -18.30 -25.76 3.54
CA ILE A 94 -18.28 -26.10 4.97
C ILE A 94 -18.46 -24.84 5.81
N SER A 95 -17.67 -23.80 5.55
CA SER A 95 -17.75 -22.51 6.26
C SER A 95 -19.17 -21.92 6.19
N PHE A 96 -19.71 -21.81 4.97
CA PHE A 96 -21.04 -21.26 4.71
C PHE A 96 -22.14 -22.06 5.44
N LYS A 97 -22.15 -23.40 5.29
CA LYS A 97 -23.18 -24.24 5.90
C LYS A 97 -23.14 -24.17 7.43
N ILE A 98 -21.95 -24.21 8.03
CA ILE A 98 -21.81 -24.07 9.48
C ILE A 98 -22.34 -22.70 9.94
N LEU A 99 -21.97 -21.62 9.26
CA LEU A 99 -22.38 -20.27 9.63
C LEU A 99 -23.90 -20.06 9.56
N HIS A 100 -24.54 -20.55 8.49
CA HIS A 100 -25.96 -20.29 8.22
C HIS A 100 -26.91 -21.31 8.87
N SER A 101 -26.43 -22.48 9.30
CA SER A 101 -27.24 -23.43 10.07
C SER A 101 -27.14 -23.15 11.58
N THR A 102 -27.83 -22.09 12.00
CA THR A 102 -27.83 -21.59 13.38
C THR A 102 -28.39 -22.59 14.40
N THR A 103 -29.17 -23.58 13.95
CA THR A 103 -29.88 -24.53 14.83
C THR A 103 -29.29 -25.93 14.85
N ILE A 104 -28.51 -26.34 13.84
CA ILE A 104 -27.99 -27.70 13.72
C ILE A 104 -26.46 -27.70 13.64
N LEU A 105 -25.88 -27.14 12.57
CA LEU A 105 -24.43 -27.24 12.36
C LEU A 105 -23.63 -26.31 13.27
N LEU A 106 -24.09 -25.09 13.50
CA LEU A 106 -23.38 -24.14 14.36
C LEU A 106 -23.31 -24.63 15.82
N PRO A 107 -24.41 -25.10 16.45
CA PRO A 107 -24.34 -25.69 17.78
C PRO A 107 -23.49 -26.96 17.82
N ALA A 108 -23.57 -27.82 16.80
CA ALA A 108 -22.75 -29.03 16.72
C ALA A 108 -21.26 -28.68 16.65
N TRP A 109 -20.87 -27.72 15.80
CA TRP A 109 -19.52 -27.20 15.70
C TRP A 109 -18.99 -26.70 17.05
N LYS A 110 -19.76 -25.86 17.75
CA LYS A 110 -19.39 -25.34 19.07
C LYS A 110 -19.22 -26.44 20.12
N SER A 111 -20.14 -27.41 20.16
CA SER A 111 -20.03 -28.58 21.05
C SER A 111 -18.74 -29.34 20.77
N MET A 112 -18.43 -29.55 19.51
CA MET A 112 -17.27 -30.33 19.10
C MET A 112 -15.95 -29.61 19.39
N LEU A 113 -15.90 -28.28 19.25
CA LEU A 113 -14.75 -27.48 19.71
C LEU A 113 -14.55 -27.61 21.22
N SER A 114 -15.64 -27.58 22.00
CA SER A 114 -15.60 -27.79 23.45
C SER A 114 -15.07 -29.18 23.80
N ASP A 115 -15.53 -30.23 23.11
CA ASP A 115 -15.10 -31.61 23.33
C ASP A 115 -13.62 -31.82 22.98
N LEU A 116 -13.11 -31.09 21.97
CA LEU A 116 -11.70 -31.12 21.58
C LEU A 116 -10.81 -30.18 22.42
N GLY A 117 -11.39 -29.39 23.33
CA GLY A 117 -10.66 -28.41 24.15
C GLY A 117 -10.09 -27.23 23.34
N MET A 118 -10.70 -26.89 22.21
CA MET A 118 -10.28 -25.82 21.31
C MET A 118 -11.05 -24.53 21.60
N LYS A 119 -10.46 -23.36 21.28
CA LYS A 119 -11.12 -22.06 21.45
C LYS A 119 -12.34 -21.98 20.54
N GLU A 120 -13.48 -21.57 21.08
CA GLU A 120 -14.69 -21.35 20.29
C GLU A 120 -14.48 -20.19 19.30
N ARG A 121 -14.35 -20.53 18.01
CA ARG A 121 -14.25 -19.60 16.89
C ARG A 121 -15.05 -20.16 15.71
N ILE A 122 -15.53 -19.27 14.85
CA ILE A 122 -16.22 -19.63 13.61
C ILE A 122 -15.24 -19.46 12.46
N MET A 123 -15.27 -20.37 11.49
CA MET A 123 -14.47 -20.29 10.28
C MET A 123 -14.80 -18.98 9.55
N PRO A 124 -13.80 -18.16 9.16
CA PRO A 124 -14.03 -16.98 8.36
C PRO A 124 -14.78 -17.33 7.07
N ARG A 125 -15.67 -16.44 6.62
CA ARG A 125 -16.29 -16.55 5.30
C ARG A 125 -15.26 -16.15 4.26
N ASP A 126 -15.04 -17.04 3.30
CA ASP A 126 -14.30 -16.74 2.08
C ASP A 126 -15.19 -15.95 1.11
N VAL A 127 -14.62 -14.90 0.54
CA VAL A 127 -15.19 -14.02 -0.47
C VAL A 127 -14.30 -14.21 -1.68
N SER A 128 -14.82 -14.86 -2.73
CA SER A 128 -14.05 -15.26 -3.92
C SER A 128 -13.29 -14.09 -4.56
N THR A 129 -13.88 -12.89 -4.47
CA THR A 129 -13.31 -11.65 -5.02
C THR A 129 -12.14 -11.08 -4.20
N ARG A 130 -11.88 -11.62 -3.00
CA ARG A 130 -10.84 -11.15 -2.05
C ARG A 130 -9.98 -12.30 -1.55
N TRP A 131 -8.81 -12.49 -2.16
CA TRP A 131 -7.85 -13.54 -1.81
C TRP A 131 -7.47 -13.56 -0.30
N ASN A 132 -7.48 -12.40 0.36
CA ASN A 132 -7.20 -12.28 1.80
C ASN A 132 -8.14 -13.14 2.65
N SER A 133 -9.41 -13.24 2.24
CA SER A 133 -10.41 -14.04 2.92
C SER A 133 -10.20 -15.54 2.67
N THR A 134 -9.71 -15.91 1.48
CA THR A 134 -9.29 -17.28 1.17
C THR A 134 -8.12 -17.69 2.04
N TYR A 135 -7.11 -16.83 2.18
CA TYR A 135 -5.99 -17.06 3.10
C TYR A 135 -6.47 -17.26 4.55
N ASP A 136 -7.33 -16.37 5.06
CA ASP A 136 -7.83 -16.43 6.43
C ASP A 136 -8.66 -17.70 6.68
N MET A 137 -9.44 -18.15 5.68
CA MET A 137 -10.16 -19.42 5.71
C MET A 137 -9.20 -20.61 5.75
N LEU A 138 -8.16 -20.63 4.91
CA LEU A 138 -7.16 -21.70 4.87
C LEU A 138 -6.39 -21.80 6.18
N GLU A 139 -5.92 -20.67 6.71
CA GLU A 139 -5.21 -20.60 7.98
C GLU A 139 -6.08 -21.16 9.12
N PHE A 140 -7.36 -20.76 9.18
CA PHE A 140 -8.30 -21.30 10.14
C PHE A 140 -8.55 -22.80 9.94
N ALA A 141 -8.79 -23.25 8.71
CA ALA A 141 -9.08 -24.65 8.42
C ALA A 141 -7.92 -25.56 8.81
N LEU A 142 -6.68 -25.10 8.64
CA LEU A 142 -5.48 -25.82 9.06
C LEU A 142 -5.29 -25.82 10.59
N GLU A 143 -5.50 -24.70 11.27
CA GLU A 143 -5.47 -24.61 12.75
C GLU A 143 -6.55 -25.53 13.37
N TYR A 144 -7.75 -25.53 12.79
CA TYR A 144 -8.92 -26.28 13.26
C TYR A 144 -9.11 -27.62 12.54
N LYS A 145 -8.08 -28.14 11.85
CA LYS A 145 -8.18 -29.35 11.01
C LYS A 145 -8.82 -30.55 11.72
N ARG A 146 -8.52 -30.75 13.00
CA ARG A 146 -9.13 -31.84 13.80
C ARG A 146 -10.64 -31.65 13.97
N ALA A 147 -11.08 -30.43 14.25
CA ALA A 147 -12.48 -30.10 14.37
C ALA A 147 -13.18 -30.15 13.01
N VAL A 148 -12.58 -29.60 11.95
CA VAL A 148 -13.17 -29.66 10.61
C VAL A 148 -13.42 -31.12 10.19
N ARG A 149 -12.42 -31.99 10.37
CA ARG A 149 -12.58 -33.43 10.06
C ARG A 149 -13.66 -34.09 10.88
N ALA A 150 -13.72 -33.85 12.20
CA ALA A 150 -14.72 -34.52 13.03
C ALA A 150 -16.17 -34.04 12.76
N VAL A 151 -16.40 -32.76 12.38
CA VAL A 151 -17.74 -32.29 11.99
C VAL A 151 -18.13 -32.87 10.64
N VAL A 152 -17.19 -32.93 9.69
CA VAL A 152 -17.42 -33.49 8.35
C VAL A 152 -17.68 -35.00 8.39
N SER A 153 -16.97 -35.73 9.26
CA SER A 153 -17.15 -37.18 9.44
C SER A 153 -18.46 -37.56 10.14
N ASP A 154 -19.17 -36.62 10.77
CA ASP A 154 -20.50 -36.90 11.35
C ASP A 154 -21.57 -36.88 10.23
N THR A 155 -21.89 -38.07 9.73
CA THR A 155 -22.87 -38.25 8.64
C THR A 155 -24.26 -37.70 8.95
N ARG A 156 -24.60 -37.48 10.23
CA ARG A 156 -25.88 -36.86 10.63
C ARG A 156 -25.95 -35.39 10.27
N LEU A 157 -24.81 -34.74 10.05
CA LEU A 157 -24.68 -33.33 9.70
C LEU A 157 -24.72 -33.08 8.19
N GLY A 158 -24.63 -34.13 7.35
CA GLY A 158 -24.73 -34.03 5.89
C GLY A 158 -23.61 -33.21 5.23
N LEU A 159 -22.42 -33.22 5.84
CA LEU A 159 -21.21 -32.55 5.35
C LEU A 159 -20.18 -33.53 4.78
N ASP A 160 -20.46 -34.83 4.83
CA ASP A 160 -19.60 -35.95 4.40
C ASP A 160 -19.14 -35.82 2.94
N LYS A 161 -19.98 -35.26 2.07
CA LYS A 161 -19.63 -35.00 0.66
C LYS A 161 -18.56 -33.92 0.45
N TYR A 162 -18.19 -33.16 1.48
CA TYR A 162 -17.15 -32.13 1.44
C TYR A 162 -15.86 -32.60 2.15
N GLU A 163 -15.67 -33.90 2.34
CA GLU A 163 -14.47 -34.42 3.00
C GLU A 163 -13.22 -34.28 2.11
N LEU A 164 -12.31 -33.40 2.52
CA LEU A 164 -11.01 -33.26 1.88
C LEU A 164 -10.13 -34.50 2.13
N THR A 165 -9.51 -34.98 1.07
CA THR A 165 -8.52 -36.03 1.04
C THR A 165 -7.22 -35.61 1.74
N ALA A 166 -6.38 -36.60 2.10
CA ALA A 166 -5.07 -36.32 2.70
C ALA A 166 -4.16 -35.48 1.79
N GLN A 167 -4.29 -35.65 0.47
CA GLN A 167 -3.54 -34.89 -0.53
C GLN A 167 -4.02 -33.44 -0.60
N GLU A 168 -5.33 -33.19 -0.63
CA GLU A 168 -5.89 -31.83 -0.62
C GLU A 168 -5.52 -31.08 0.65
N TRP A 169 -5.56 -31.74 1.81
CA TRP A 169 -5.05 -31.14 3.04
C TRP A 169 -3.56 -30.78 2.98
N SER A 170 -2.76 -31.53 2.22
CA SER A 170 -1.34 -31.21 2.01
C SER A 170 -1.17 -30.03 1.05
N ILE A 171 -1.97 -29.98 -0.01
CA ILE A 171 -1.99 -28.86 -0.97
C ILE A 171 -2.46 -27.59 -0.27
N ALA A 172 -3.50 -27.66 0.58
CA ALA A 172 -4.00 -26.54 1.37
C ALA A 172 -2.94 -25.93 2.29
N GLN A 173 -2.14 -26.80 2.94
CA GLN A 173 -1.02 -26.38 3.76
C GLN A 173 0.03 -25.62 2.93
N GLN A 174 0.43 -26.21 1.81
CA GLN A 174 1.41 -25.59 0.90
C GLN A 174 0.90 -24.27 0.34
N LEU A 175 -0.38 -24.21 -0.06
CA LEU A 175 -1.02 -23.00 -0.60
C LEU A 175 -1.05 -21.88 0.43
N ARG A 176 -1.41 -22.19 1.68
CA ARG A 176 -1.36 -21.21 2.78
C ARG A 176 0.06 -20.69 2.97
N ASP A 177 1.04 -21.59 3.00
CA ASP A 177 2.45 -21.23 3.25
C ASP A 177 3.00 -20.30 2.15
N VAL A 178 2.71 -20.56 0.86
CA VAL A 178 3.15 -19.68 -0.24
C VAL A 178 2.40 -18.35 -0.29
N LEU A 179 1.13 -18.31 0.14
CA LEU A 179 0.35 -17.06 0.21
C LEU A 179 0.75 -16.18 1.41
N HIS A 180 1.41 -16.74 2.43
CA HIS A 180 1.73 -16.02 3.66
C HIS A 180 2.59 -14.77 3.42
N ILE A 181 3.56 -14.84 2.51
CA ILE A 181 4.42 -13.68 2.19
C ILE A 181 3.61 -12.52 1.60
N LEU A 182 2.60 -12.83 0.79
CA LEU A 182 1.69 -11.83 0.24
C LEU A 182 0.81 -11.24 1.35
N LYS A 183 0.44 -12.02 2.37
CA LYS A 183 -0.39 -11.57 3.50
C LYS A 183 0.38 -10.59 4.37
N ASP A 184 1.65 -10.89 4.64
CA ASP A 184 2.55 -10.00 5.35
C ASP A 184 2.75 -8.70 4.57
N ALA A 185 2.97 -8.77 3.25
CA ALA A 185 3.11 -7.61 2.39
C ALA A 185 1.85 -6.74 2.41
N THR A 186 0.66 -7.29 2.15
CA THR A 186 -0.60 -6.53 2.20
C THR A 186 -0.83 -5.90 3.57
N THR A 187 -0.55 -6.62 4.66
CA THR A 187 -0.71 -6.08 6.02
C THR A 187 0.26 -4.93 6.30
N PHE A 188 1.51 -5.04 5.82
CA PHE A 188 2.51 -3.98 5.95
C PHE A 188 2.12 -2.73 5.16
N PHE A 189 1.71 -2.88 3.90
CA PHE A 189 1.38 -1.76 3.02
C PHE A 189 0.00 -1.15 3.28
N SER A 190 -0.88 -1.88 3.97
CA SER A 190 -2.15 -1.36 4.48
C SER A 190 -1.98 -0.42 5.68
N ARG A 191 -0.76 -0.21 6.19
CA ARG A 191 -0.51 0.80 7.23
C ARG A 191 -0.70 2.19 6.62
N GLY A 192 -1.26 3.14 7.38
CA GLY A 192 -1.55 4.50 6.89
C GLY A 192 -0.32 5.40 6.75
N THR A 193 0.86 4.84 6.47
CA THR A 193 2.14 5.55 6.39
C THR A 193 2.68 5.50 4.97
N PRO A 194 3.16 6.62 4.40
CA PRO A 194 3.85 6.62 3.12
C PRO A 194 5.02 5.64 3.11
N ASN A 195 5.14 4.86 2.03
CA ASN A 195 6.06 3.73 1.97
C ASN A 195 6.48 3.37 0.53
N LEU A 196 6.46 4.32 -0.41
CA LEU A 196 6.87 4.09 -1.80
C LEU A 196 8.29 3.50 -1.89
N ALA A 197 9.24 4.03 -1.11
CA ALA A 197 10.61 3.53 -1.02
C ALA A 197 10.73 2.09 -0.47
N THR A 198 9.63 1.44 -0.09
CA THR A 198 9.63 0.03 0.34
C THR A 198 9.09 -0.92 -0.72
N VAL A 199 8.53 -0.41 -1.82
CA VAL A 199 7.92 -1.22 -2.89
C VAL A 199 8.93 -2.13 -3.57
N ILE A 200 10.03 -1.59 -4.10
CA ILE A 200 11.07 -2.39 -4.75
C ILE A 200 11.66 -3.43 -3.77
N PRO A 201 12.06 -3.07 -2.53
CA PRO A 201 12.48 -4.06 -1.55
C PRO A 201 11.45 -5.14 -1.23
N ALA A 202 10.16 -4.81 -1.20
CA ALA A 202 9.10 -5.78 -1.00
C ALA A 202 8.96 -6.72 -2.20
N MET A 203 9.01 -6.20 -3.43
CA MET A 203 9.01 -7.00 -4.65
C MET A 203 10.21 -7.94 -4.72
N ASP A 204 11.42 -7.47 -4.44
CA ASP A 204 12.63 -8.29 -4.38
C ASP A 204 12.50 -9.42 -3.34
N HIS A 205 11.88 -9.12 -2.19
CA HIS A 205 11.68 -10.12 -1.14
C HIS A 205 10.63 -11.16 -1.53
N ILE A 206 9.52 -10.75 -2.14
CA ILE A 206 8.49 -11.67 -2.67
C ILE A 206 9.11 -12.54 -3.76
N ASP A 207 9.89 -11.96 -4.69
CA ASP A 207 10.55 -12.71 -5.77
C ASP A 207 11.50 -13.78 -5.24
N PHE A 208 12.29 -13.43 -4.22
CA PHE A 208 13.20 -14.37 -3.56
C PHE A 208 12.44 -15.57 -3.00
N TRP A 209 11.32 -15.35 -2.30
CA TRP A 209 10.49 -16.42 -1.73
C TRP A 209 9.84 -17.27 -2.81
N LEU A 210 9.18 -16.66 -3.80
CA LEU A 210 8.55 -17.38 -4.91
C LEU A 210 9.56 -18.23 -5.68
N THR A 211 10.77 -17.71 -5.93
CA THR A 211 11.84 -18.45 -6.62
C THR A 211 12.36 -19.61 -5.79
N THR A 212 12.58 -19.37 -4.50
CA THR A 212 13.04 -20.40 -3.56
C THR A 212 12.02 -21.54 -3.48
N ASP A 213 10.74 -21.20 -3.37
CA ASP A 213 9.67 -22.18 -3.31
C ASP A 213 9.47 -22.91 -4.64
N ALA A 214 9.58 -22.22 -5.78
CA ALA A 214 9.47 -22.85 -7.11
C ALA A 214 10.60 -23.87 -7.38
N CYS A 215 11.73 -23.75 -6.68
CA CYS A 215 12.86 -24.68 -6.79
C CYS A 215 12.77 -25.86 -5.80
N ASP A 216 11.81 -25.85 -4.86
CA ASP A 216 11.69 -26.86 -3.82
C ASP A 216 10.81 -28.03 -4.27
N SER A 217 11.44 -29.20 -4.44
CA SER A 217 10.77 -30.47 -4.80
C SER A 217 9.69 -30.95 -3.81
N LYS A 218 9.56 -30.32 -2.63
CA LYS A 218 8.52 -30.66 -1.64
C LYS A 218 7.11 -30.29 -2.10
N TYR A 219 6.99 -29.33 -3.03
CA TYR A 219 5.70 -28.80 -3.45
C TYR A 219 4.99 -29.72 -4.45
N HIS A 220 3.67 -29.76 -4.34
CA HIS A 220 2.82 -30.46 -5.30
C HIS A 220 2.88 -29.77 -6.67
N LEU A 221 2.72 -30.53 -7.76
CA LEU A 221 2.78 -30.00 -9.13
C LEU A 221 1.83 -28.81 -9.36
N ALA A 222 0.64 -28.85 -8.75
CA ALA A 222 -0.29 -27.74 -8.77
C ALA A 222 0.33 -26.48 -8.16
N ILE A 223 0.89 -26.55 -6.95
CA ILE A 223 1.51 -25.39 -6.28
C ILE A 223 2.68 -24.86 -7.12
N TRP A 224 3.46 -25.76 -7.69
CA TRP A 224 4.57 -25.39 -8.57
C TRP A 224 4.11 -24.61 -9.81
N ALA A 225 3.03 -25.04 -10.47
CA ALA A 225 2.48 -24.33 -11.63
C ALA A 225 1.99 -22.91 -11.24
N SER A 226 1.28 -22.78 -10.12
CA SER A 226 0.78 -21.48 -9.64
C SER A 226 1.90 -20.54 -9.19
N LEU A 227 2.99 -21.06 -8.60
CA LEU A 227 4.17 -20.26 -8.26
C LEU A 227 4.82 -19.63 -9.50
N ASN A 228 4.90 -20.36 -10.61
CA ASN A 228 5.46 -19.82 -11.86
C ASN A 228 4.58 -18.71 -12.44
N VAL A 229 3.25 -18.90 -12.46
CA VAL A 229 2.30 -17.88 -12.92
C VAL A 229 2.41 -16.63 -12.04
N ALA A 230 2.39 -16.79 -10.71
CA ALA A 230 2.54 -15.69 -9.76
C ALA A 230 3.85 -14.92 -9.94
N LYS A 231 4.96 -15.63 -10.22
CA LYS A 231 6.26 -15.02 -10.51
C LYS A 231 6.24 -14.24 -11.82
N CYS A 232 5.61 -14.76 -12.88
CA CYS A 232 5.45 -14.03 -14.13
C CYS A 232 4.63 -12.75 -13.93
N THR A 233 3.53 -12.81 -13.16
CA THR A 233 2.75 -11.64 -12.76
C THR A 233 3.62 -10.62 -12.02
N LEU A 234 4.38 -11.04 -11.01
CA LEU A 234 5.28 -10.16 -10.27
C LEU A 234 6.30 -9.49 -11.19
N ASN A 235 6.96 -10.24 -12.08
CA ASN A 235 7.97 -9.72 -13.00
C ASN A 235 7.40 -8.70 -13.99
N CYS A 236 6.16 -8.88 -14.44
CA CYS A 236 5.46 -7.92 -15.29
C CYS A 236 5.36 -6.56 -14.59
N TYR A 237 4.82 -6.54 -13.36
CA TYR A 237 4.71 -5.28 -12.59
C TYR A 237 6.05 -4.75 -12.09
N TYR A 238 7.04 -5.62 -11.85
CA TYR A 238 8.41 -5.19 -11.54
C TYR A 238 8.97 -4.35 -12.69
N THR A 239 8.83 -4.84 -13.93
CA THR A 239 9.26 -4.12 -15.15
C THR A 239 8.56 -2.78 -15.29
N MET A 240 7.29 -2.68 -14.88
CA MET A 240 6.57 -1.40 -14.89
C MET A 240 7.13 -0.37 -13.89
N THR A 241 7.84 -0.79 -12.84
CA THR A 241 8.50 0.16 -11.94
C THR A 241 9.63 0.92 -12.63
N ASP A 242 10.23 0.35 -13.68
CA ASP A 242 11.27 1.03 -14.46
C ASP A 242 10.70 2.19 -15.30
N LEU A 243 9.40 2.14 -15.63
CA LEU A 243 8.72 3.21 -16.36
C LEU A 243 8.53 4.48 -15.52
N SER A 244 8.65 4.37 -14.18
CA SER A 244 8.49 5.52 -13.28
C SER A 244 9.78 5.80 -12.51
N GLU A 245 10.27 7.02 -12.66
CA GLU A 245 11.48 7.51 -11.99
C GLU A 245 11.28 7.67 -10.47
N VAL A 246 10.02 7.84 -10.05
CA VAL A 246 9.63 8.10 -8.66
C VAL A 246 10.09 7.01 -7.70
N TYR A 247 10.06 5.73 -8.12
CA TYR A 247 10.52 4.62 -7.28
C TYR A 247 12.04 4.71 -7.02
N ARG A 248 12.82 4.99 -8.06
CA ARG A 248 14.28 5.11 -7.96
C ARG A 248 14.66 6.33 -7.13
N ILE A 249 13.97 7.46 -7.34
CA ILE A 249 14.19 8.67 -6.55
C ILE A 249 13.91 8.43 -5.06
N ALA A 250 12.74 7.88 -4.72
CA ALA A 250 12.38 7.60 -3.34
C ALA A 250 13.37 6.62 -2.66
N MET A 251 13.85 5.61 -3.39
CA MET A 251 14.86 4.67 -2.91
C MET A 251 16.21 5.33 -2.61
N VAL A 252 16.70 6.19 -3.50
CA VAL A 252 17.98 6.90 -3.33
C VAL A 252 17.90 7.90 -2.17
N LEU A 253 16.78 8.63 -2.05
CA LEU A 253 16.55 9.59 -0.98
C LEU A 253 16.27 8.93 0.38
N HIS A 254 16.06 7.62 0.44
CA HIS A 254 15.87 6.91 1.70
C HIS A 254 17.22 6.64 2.40
N PRO A 255 17.46 7.18 3.62
CA PRO A 255 18.77 7.11 4.30
C PRO A 255 19.30 5.69 4.55
N ARG A 256 18.41 4.71 4.73
CA ARG A 256 18.76 3.28 4.85
C ARG A 256 19.18 2.61 3.54
N HIS A 257 18.67 3.08 2.41
CA HIS A 257 18.84 2.40 1.12
C HIS A 257 19.97 3.05 0.33
N LYS A 258 19.79 4.32 -0.07
CA LYS A 258 20.73 5.06 -0.94
C LYS A 258 21.10 4.23 -2.18
N LEU A 259 22.22 4.56 -2.82
CA LEU A 259 22.80 3.74 -3.89
C LEU A 259 23.35 2.39 -3.38
N THR A 260 23.55 2.26 -2.07
CA THR A 260 24.09 1.04 -1.45
C THR A 260 23.12 -0.14 -1.55
N TYR A 261 21.81 0.12 -1.55
CA TYR A 261 20.80 -0.92 -1.76
C TYR A 261 21.01 -1.64 -3.10
N PHE A 262 21.08 -0.90 -4.20
CA PHE A 262 21.25 -1.45 -5.55
C PHE A 262 22.57 -2.22 -5.71
N LYS A 263 23.64 -1.76 -5.05
CA LYS A 263 24.92 -2.48 -5.00
C LYS A 263 24.79 -3.82 -4.29
N ASN A 264 24.09 -3.84 -3.15
CA ASN A 264 23.90 -5.06 -2.36
C ASN A 264 22.99 -6.09 -3.06
N THR A 265 22.00 -5.62 -3.83
CA THR A 265 21.14 -6.46 -4.68
C THR A 265 21.79 -6.84 -6.00
N LYS A 266 23.05 -6.40 -6.25
CA LYS A 266 23.85 -6.72 -7.45
C LYS A 266 23.23 -6.24 -8.75
N TRP A 267 22.62 -5.05 -8.73
CA TRP A 267 22.18 -4.40 -9.95
C TRP A 267 23.39 -4.08 -10.86
N GLU A 268 23.13 -4.00 -12.17
CA GLU A 268 24.14 -3.61 -13.14
C GLU A 268 24.64 -2.19 -12.87
N GLN A 269 25.93 -1.95 -13.09
CA GLN A 269 26.53 -0.65 -12.79
C GLN A 269 25.83 0.49 -13.57
N ASP A 270 25.48 0.24 -14.84
CA ASP A 270 24.77 1.19 -15.69
C ASP A 270 23.40 1.58 -15.10
N TRP A 271 22.71 0.66 -14.43
CA TRP A 271 21.41 0.95 -13.79
C TRP A 271 21.56 1.77 -12.51
N ILE A 272 22.63 1.51 -11.76
CA ILE A 272 22.97 2.29 -10.56
C ILE A 272 23.34 3.73 -10.97
N ASP A 273 24.09 3.88 -12.06
CA ASP A 273 24.47 5.18 -12.60
C ASP A 273 23.24 5.94 -13.11
N MET A 274 22.34 5.27 -13.84
CA MET A 274 21.06 5.84 -14.28
C MET A 274 20.18 6.26 -13.09
N ALA A 275 20.11 5.47 -12.00
CA ALA A 275 19.35 5.86 -10.81
C ALA A 275 19.92 7.11 -10.13
N ARG A 276 21.24 7.30 -10.17
CA ARG A 276 21.87 8.54 -9.67
C ARG A 276 21.59 9.72 -10.59
N GLU A 277 21.69 9.51 -11.90
CA GLU A 277 21.43 10.55 -12.92
C GLU A 277 19.99 11.08 -12.80
N VAL A 278 19.00 10.20 -12.72
CA VAL A 278 17.58 10.58 -12.55
C VAL A 278 17.37 11.46 -11.31
N VAL A 279 18.01 11.13 -10.18
CA VAL A 279 17.88 11.93 -8.95
C VAL A 279 18.58 13.28 -9.07
N GLN A 280 19.74 13.31 -9.72
CA GLN A 280 20.50 14.53 -9.95
C GLN A 280 19.75 15.47 -10.89
N ASP A 281 19.20 14.94 -11.99
CA ASP A 281 18.43 15.70 -12.98
C ASP A 281 17.18 16.32 -12.34
N GLU A 282 16.43 15.55 -11.55
CA GLU A 282 15.26 16.07 -10.83
C GLU A 282 15.64 17.13 -9.78
N TYR A 283 16.73 16.90 -9.05
CA TYR A 283 17.24 17.87 -8.08
C TYR A 283 17.61 19.19 -8.77
N ASP A 284 18.36 19.13 -9.87
CA ASP A 284 18.82 20.30 -10.62
C ASP A 284 17.66 21.05 -11.31
N HIS A 285 16.66 20.31 -11.80
CA HIS A 285 15.50 20.89 -12.48
C HIS A 285 14.54 21.60 -11.52
N SER A 286 14.18 20.94 -10.41
CA SER A 286 13.03 21.33 -9.58
C SER A 286 13.40 21.92 -8.21
N TYR A 287 14.59 21.60 -7.67
CA TYR A 287 14.93 21.91 -6.26
C TYR A 287 16.17 22.78 -6.10
N ALA A 288 17.14 22.70 -7.01
CA ALA A 288 18.41 23.42 -6.92
C ALA A 288 18.25 24.95 -6.88
N LEU A 289 17.16 25.49 -7.42
CA LEU A 289 16.85 26.93 -7.42
C LEU A 289 15.75 27.35 -6.43
N ARG A 290 15.20 26.43 -5.63
CA ARG A 290 14.11 26.74 -4.68
C ARG A 290 14.60 27.69 -3.59
N GLU A 291 13.90 28.80 -3.37
CA GLU A 291 14.20 29.71 -2.27
C GLU A 291 13.87 29.00 -0.94
N VAL A 292 14.85 28.93 -0.03
CA VAL A 292 14.67 28.32 1.30
C VAL A 292 14.69 29.44 2.33
N GLU A 293 13.85 29.36 3.36
CA GLU A 293 13.83 30.34 4.46
C GLU A 293 15.23 30.42 5.11
N GLY A 294 15.90 31.56 4.94
CA GLY A 294 17.30 31.77 5.33
C GLY A 294 18.26 32.02 4.16
N ASP A 295 17.82 31.96 2.90
CA ASP A 295 18.59 32.39 1.70
C ASP A 295 18.60 33.92 1.54
N ASP A 296 18.43 34.68 2.64
CA ASP A 296 18.84 36.08 2.73
C ASP A 296 20.36 36.11 2.57
N ARG A 297 20.81 35.99 1.33
CA ARG A 297 22.12 36.42 0.90
C ARG A 297 22.17 37.93 1.01
N ASP A 298 22.34 38.41 2.22
CA ASP A 298 23.09 39.64 2.53
C ASP A 298 24.59 39.45 2.22
N ASP A 299 24.92 38.70 1.15
CA ASP A 299 26.28 38.40 0.71
C ASP A 299 26.96 39.59 0.01
N GLN A 300 26.41 40.82 0.13
CA GLN A 300 27.10 42.03 -0.32
C GLN A 300 27.18 43.20 0.66
N GLU A 301 26.61 43.15 1.87
CA GLU A 301 26.82 44.24 2.85
C GLU A 301 27.30 43.80 4.24
N ALA A 302 27.31 42.50 4.59
CA ALA A 302 27.84 42.02 5.88
C ALA A 302 29.39 41.88 5.93
N ALA A 303 30.11 42.20 4.85
CA ALA A 303 31.57 42.18 4.81
C ALA A 303 32.26 43.45 5.39
N GLN A 304 31.51 44.37 6.00
CA GLN A 304 32.12 45.58 6.61
C GLN A 304 31.85 45.80 8.10
N GLU A 305 30.99 45.03 8.77
CA GLU A 305 30.72 45.26 10.20
C GLU A 305 30.64 43.98 11.04
N ALA A 306 31.74 43.21 11.08
CA ALA A 306 32.00 42.25 12.16
C ALA A 306 33.27 42.65 12.92
N THR A 307 33.08 43.67 13.79
CA THR A 307 33.64 43.79 15.14
C THR A 307 35.05 43.24 15.41
N GLU A 308 35.99 44.17 15.56
CA GLU A 308 37.19 44.03 16.37
C GLU A 308 36.82 43.59 17.81
N VAL A 309 36.82 42.29 18.08
CA VAL A 309 37.12 41.77 19.42
C VAL A 309 38.29 40.83 19.27
N THR A 310 39.48 41.41 19.26
CA THR A 310 40.74 40.69 19.43
C THR A 310 40.71 40.02 20.80
N SER A 311 40.48 38.71 20.86
CA SER A 311 40.82 37.96 22.06
C SER A 311 42.34 38.10 22.27
N GLY A 312 42.75 38.35 23.52
CA GLY A 312 44.14 38.65 23.87
C GLY A 312 45.10 37.45 23.78
N ASN A 313 44.70 36.34 23.17
CA ASN A 313 45.49 35.11 23.10
C ASN A 313 46.02 34.88 21.68
N ILE A 314 47.35 34.82 21.55
CA ILE A 314 48.07 34.64 20.29
C ILE A 314 47.72 33.34 19.55
N PHE A 315 47.16 32.36 20.25
CA PHE A 315 46.80 31.05 19.70
C PHE A 315 45.38 30.99 19.13
N ASP A 316 44.49 31.95 19.44
CA ASP A 316 43.08 31.88 19.02
C ASP A 316 42.89 32.20 17.52
N ASN A 317 43.89 32.82 16.88
CA ASN A 317 43.90 33.16 15.46
C ASN A 317 44.86 32.28 14.64
N LEU A 318 45.23 31.10 15.16
CA LEU A 318 46.07 30.15 14.43
C LEU A 318 45.33 29.69 13.15
N PRO A 319 45.97 29.74 11.97
CA PRO A 319 45.39 29.21 10.74
C PRO A 319 45.04 27.72 10.81
N SER A 320 45.65 26.97 11.74
CA SER A 320 45.31 25.56 11.99
C SER A 320 44.03 25.36 12.81
N LEU A 321 43.52 26.41 13.47
CA LEU A 321 42.28 26.42 14.23
C LEU A 321 41.15 27.15 13.50
N ALA A 322 41.46 27.83 12.38
CA ALA A 322 40.44 28.34 11.48
C ALA A 322 39.59 27.16 10.99
N ALA A 323 38.27 27.29 11.09
CA ALA A 323 37.36 26.30 10.53
C ALA A 323 37.72 26.09 9.05
N PRO A 324 37.84 24.84 8.57
CA PRO A 324 38.07 24.61 7.15
C PRO A 324 36.95 25.31 6.37
N ALA A 325 37.34 26.08 5.34
CA ALA A 325 36.37 26.69 4.45
C ALA A 325 35.44 25.58 3.92
N PRO A 326 34.10 25.78 3.92
CA PRO A 326 33.20 24.78 3.35
C PRO A 326 33.59 24.59 1.88
N ASN A 327 34.00 23.38 1.52
CA ASN A 327 34.19 22.99 0.13
C ASN A 327 32.81 23.00 -0.55
N ASN A 328 32.41 24.15 -1.07
CA ASN A 328 31.11 24.39 -1.69
C ASN A 328 31.02 23.88 -3.14
N ASP A 329 31.92 22.99 -3.54
CA ASP A 329 31.99 22.39 -4.89
C ASP A 329 31.14 21.12 -5.02
N HIS A 330 30.62 20.57 -3.91
CA HIS A 330 29.78 19.38 -3.93
C HIS A 330 28.31 19.77 -3.76
N SER A 331 27.45 19.27 -4.66
CA SER A 331 25.99 19.35 -4.51
C SER A 331 25.56 18.75 -3.15
N GLU A 332 24.49 19.27 -2.54
CA GLU A 332 23.86 18.68 -1.34
C GLU A 332 23.63 17.17 -1.52
N LEU A 333 23.27 16.76 -2.74
CA LEU A 333 23.08 15.37 -3.11
C LEU A 333 24.38 14.56 -3.01
N ASP A 334 25.50 15.08 -3.50
CA ASP A 334 26.80 14.40 -3.42
C ASP A 334 27.26 14.24 -1.97
N GLN A 335 27.05 15.27 -1.14
CA GLN A 335 27.34 15.21 0.28
C GLN A 335 26.50 14.11 0.94
N TYR A 336 25.20 14.07 0.71
CA TYR A 336 24.31 13.05 1.24
C TYR A 336 24.70 11.62 0.77
N LEU A 337 24.99 11.43 -0.52
CA LEU A 337 25.35 10.14 -1.10
C LEU A 337 26.73 9.64 -0.66
N SER A 338 27.63 10.54 -0.25
CA SER A 338 28.95 10.18 0.28
C SER A 338 28.91 9.59 1.69
N THR A 339 27.81 9.80 2.43
CA THR A 339 27.64 9.28 3.79
C THR A 339 27.11 7.85 3.78
N ASP A 340 27.52 7.05 4.78
CA ASP A 340 27.06 5.67 4.92
C ASP A 340 25.53 5.57 5.11
N PRO A 341 24.89 4.45 4.75
CA PRO A 341 23.48 4.24 5.04
C PRO A 341 23.19 4.13 6.54
N GLU A 342 22.09 4.73 6.99
CA GLU A 342 21.69 4.74 8.39
C GLU A 342 20.52 3.77 8.68
N PRO A 343 20.57 2.95 9.73
CA PRO A 343 19.51 1.99 10.08
C PRO A 343 18.33 2.70 10.76
N ILE A 344 17.63 3.54 10.01
CA ILE A 344 16.46 4.28 10.49
C ILE A 344 15.15 3.55 10.20
N ASN A 345 14.15 3.80 11.06
CA ASN A 345 12.80 3.26 10.88
C ASN A 345 11.85 4.22 10.16
N ASP A 346 12.05 5.53 10.35
CA ASP A 346 11.19 6.58 9.80
C ASP A 346 12.03 7.59 9.01
N PRO A 347 12.03 7.48 7.67
CA PRO A 347 12.81 8.38 6.81
C PRO A 347 12.21 9.80 6.77
N ILE A 348 10.90 9.96 6.95
CA ILE A 348 10.25 11.27 6.98
C ILE A 348 10.69 12.02 8.24
N ALA A 349 10.66 11.35 9.40
CA ALA A 349 11.14 11.95 10.64
C ALA A 349 12.63 12.30 10.60
N TRP A 350 13.44 11.54 9.85
CA TRP A 350 14.86 11.82 9.67
C TRP A 350 15.08 13.08 8.82
N TRP A 351 14.38 13.22 7.68
CA TRP A 351 14.50 14.40 6.82
C TRP A 351 13.90 15.66 7.45
N SER A 352 12.85 15.53 8.26
CA SER A 352 12.25 16.63 9.03
C SER A 352 13.05 17.00 10.28
N HIS A 353 14.13 16.28 10.61
CA HIS A 353 14.91 16.59 11.79
C HIS A 353 15.68 17.91 11.55
N PRO A 354 15.69 18.88 12.49
CA PRO A 354 16.29 20.20 12.27
C PRO A 354 17.75 20.17 11.81
N LYS A 355 18.50 19.15 12.26
CA LYS A 355 19.86 18.90 11.80
C LYS A 355 19.92 18.60 10.29
N CYS A 356 19.07 17.71 9.80
CA CYS A 356 19.06 17.33 8.39
C CYS A 356 18.54 18.47 7.51
N THR A 357 17.53 19.21 7.97
CA THR A 357 17.05 20.42 7.27
C THR A 357 18.13 21.50 7.20
N SER A 358 18.98 21.63 8.23
CA SER A 358 20.12 22.56 8.22
C SER A 358 21.30 22.08 7.36
N ASP A 359 21.57 20.78 7.35
CA ASP A 359 22.67 20.17 6.58
C ASP A 359 22.31 20.07 5.08
N TYR A 360 21.02 19.94 4.77
CA TYR A 360 20.47 19.66 3.43
C TYR A 360 19.18 20.45 3.17
N PRO A 361 19.24 21.80 3.09
CA PRO A 361 18.06 22.64 3.01
C PRO A 361 17.19 22.34 1.79
N ARG A 362 17.76 22.15 0.59
CA ARG A 362 16.98 21.90 -0.63
C ARG A 362 16.64 20.44 -0.80
N LEU A 363 17.60 19.55 -0.51
CA LEU A 363 17.43 18.11 -0.67
C LEU A 363 16.43 17.54 0.35
N SER A 364 16.30 18.12 1.55
CA SER A 364 15.28 17.68 2.51
C SER A 364 13.85 17.93 2.01
N HIS A 365 13.59 19.03 1.30
CA HIS A 365 12.30 19.26 0.65
C HIS A 365 12.01 18.19 -0.43
N MET A 366 12.99 17.91 -1.30
CA MET A 366 12.85 16.86 -2.32
C MET A 366 12.57 15.50 -1.67
N ALA A 367 13.31 15.16 -0.63
CA ALA A 367 13.11 13.90 0.09
C ALA A 367 11.72 13.81 0.71
N LEU A 368 11.20 14.88 1.30
CA LEU A 368 9.85 14.90 1.85
C LEU A 368 8.80 14.77 0.74
N ASP A 369 8.95 15.47 -0.39
CA ASP A 369 8.01 15.42 -1.52
C ASP A 369 7.90 13.99 -2.08
N TYR A 370 9.02 13.26 -2.21
CA TYR A 370 9.01 11.88 -2.75
C TYR A 370 8.73 10.78 -1.72
N LEU A 371 9.24 10.90 -0.49
CA LEU A 371 9.05 9.87 0.54
C LEU A 371 7.66 9.90 1.15
N THR A 372 6.92 11.00 1.02
CA THR A 372 5.52 11.09 1.47
C THR A 372 4.53 10.52 0.46
N ILE A 373 4.98 10.10 -0.72
CA ILE A 373 4.13 9.44 -1.71
C ILE A 373 3.65 8.09 -1.15
N PRO A 374 2.33 7.86 -1.05
CA PRO A 374 1.80 6.59 -0.60
C PRO A 374 2.00 5.52 -1.68
N ALA A 375 2.44 4.32 -1.32
CA ALA A 375 2.50 3.21 -2.27
C ALA A 375 1.13 2.57 -2.55
N THR A 376 0.08 2.97 -1.83
CA THR A 376 -1.23 2.33 -1.90
C THR A 376 -2.37 3.34 -1.83
N SER A 377 -3.48 3.00 -2.49
CA SER A 377 -4.75 3.70 -2.40
C SER A 377 -5.53 3.38 -1.12
N VAL A 378 -5.06 2.45 -0.28
CA VAL A 378 -5.79 1.96 0.91
C VAL A 378 -6.19 3.09 1.87
N ALA A 379 -5.33 4.11 2.03
CA ALA A 379 -5.65 5.26 2.88
C ALA A 379 -6.87 6.04 2.34
N VAL A 380 -6.90 6.27 1.02
CA VAL A 380 -7.99 6.98 0.33
C VAL A 380 -9.25 6.11 0.29
N GLU A 381 -9.13 4.82 0.00
CA GLU A 381 -10.23 3.85 0.01
C GLU A 381 -10.90 3.78 1.39
N ARG A 382 -10.14 3.87 2.49
CA ARG A 382 -10.71 3.94 3.84
C ARG A 382 -11.54 5.21 4.06
N VAL A 383 -11.10 6.34 3.52
CA VAL A 383 -11.86 7.60 3.58
C VAL A 383 -13.15 7.46 2.79
N PHE A 384 -13.10 6.95 1.56
CA PHE A 384 -14.29 6.72 0.73
C PHE A 384 -15.24 5.67 1.30
N SER A 385 -14.72 4.58 1.87
CA SER A 385 -15.52 3.55 2.55
C SER A 385 -16.29 4.14 3.74
N ARG A 386 -15.67 5.06 4.49
CA ARG A 386 -16.37 5.82 5.55
C ARG A 386 -17.37 6.81 4.96
N GLY A 387 -17.07 7.38 3.80
CA GLY A 387 -17.98 8.20 3.02
C GLY A 387 -19.30 7.52 2.68
N CYS A 388 -19.30 6.20 2.45
CA CYS A 388 -20.53 5.43 2.25
C CYS A 388 -21.49 5.49 3.46
N LEU A 389 -20.99 5.74 4.68
CA LEU A 389 -21.84 5.98 5.85
C LEU A 389 -22.50 7.37 5.83
N LEU A 390 -21.86 8.36 5.20
CA LEU A 390 -22.38 9.71 5.04
C LEU A 390 -23.38 9.80 3.88
N LEU A 391 -23.08 9.13 2.77
CA LEU A 391 -23.91 9.03 1.56
C LEU A 391 -24.63 7.69 1.48
N LEU A 392 -25.46 7.38 2.47
CA LEU A 392 -26.30 6.19 2.42
C LEU A 392 -27.26 6.28 1.21
N HIS A 393 -27.59 5.14 0.60
CA HIS A 393 -28.52 5.05 -0.55
C HIS A 393 -29.91 5.68 -0.28
N VAL A 394 -30.28 5.87 0.99
CA VAL A 394 -31.54 6.49 1.45
C VAL A 394 -31.41 7.98 1.79
N ARG A 395 -30.19 8.53 1.87
CA ARG A 395 -29.91 9.93 2.23
C ARG A 395 -28.86 10.52 1.28
N ASN A 396 -29.22 10.64 0.00
CA ASN A 396 -28.35 11.03 -1.11
C ASN A 396 -28.52 12.49 -1.58
N ARG A 397 -29.08 13.38 -0.76
CA ARG A 397 -29.32 14.79 -1.11
C ARG A 397 -28.20 15.74 -0.66
N LEU A 398 -27.07 15.22 -0.22
CA LEU A 398 -25.90 16.05 0.04
C LEU A 398 -25.24 16.40 -1.28
N SER A 399 -24.80 17.65 -1.39
CA SER A 399 -24.04 18.08 -2.54
C SER A 399 -22.62 17.52 -2.53
N ALA A 400 -21.93 17.62 -3.67
CA ALA A 400 -20.53 17.18 -3.79
C ALA A 400 -19.63 17.95 -2.83
N GLN A 401 -19.82 19.27 -2.73
CA GLN A 401 -19.02 20.12 -1.82
C GLN A 401 -19.28 19.77 -0.36
N THR A 402 -20.55 19.62 0.05
CA THR A 402 -20.88 19.22 1.43
C THR A 402 -20.28 17.86 1.78
N THR A 403 -20.31 16.92 0.83
CA THR A 403 -19.71 15.59 1.00
C THR A 403 -18.20 15.70 1.20
N HIS A 404 -17.50 16.48 0.36
CA HIS A 404 -16.07 16.72 0.45
C HIS A 404 -15.69 17.28 1.83
N VAL A 405 -16.40 18.31 2.30
CA VAL A 405 -16.19 18.94 3.60
C VAL A 405 -16.36 17.96 4.75
N LEU A 406 -17.42 17.16 4.75
CA LEU A 406 -17.68 16.19 5.81
C LEU A 406 -16.59 15.10 5.86
N LEU A 407 -16.10 14.65 4.70
CA LEU A 407 -15.00 13.70 4.62
C LEU A 407 -13.70 14.29 5.18
N CYS A 408 -13.33 15.50 4.76
CA CYS A 408 -12.14 16.21 5.23
C CYS A 408 -12.21 16.46 6.74
N LEU A 409 -13.31 17.03 7.23
CA LEU A 409 -13.50 17.32 8.66
C LEU A 409 -13.42 16.05 9.51
N GLY A 410 -14.05 14.96 9.06
CA GLY A 410 -13.99 13.67 9.75
C GLY A 410 -12.56 13.13 9.84
N ASN A 411 -11.77 13.25 8.77
CA ASN A 411 -10.39 12.80 8.76
C ASN A 411 -9.46 13.71 9.59
N TRP A 412 -9.57 15.03 9.43
CA TRP A 412 -8.78 16.02 10.19
C TRP A 412 -9.05 15.96 11.69
N SER A 413 -10.29 15.67 12.10
CA SER A 413 -10.62 15.46 13.50
C SER A 413 -9.89 14.26 14.11
N LEU A 414 -9.75 13.16 13.37
CA LEU A 414 -9.01 11.98 13.82
C LEU A 414 -7.49 12.23 13.91
N LEU A 415 -6.98 13.11 13.06
CA LEU A 415 -5.59 13.57 13.09
C LEU A 415 -5.35 14.62 14.20
N GLY A 416 -6.38 15.04 14.94
CA GLY A 416 -6.28 16.05 15.99
C GLY A 416 -6.08 17.47 15.48
N LEU A 417 -6.29 17.70 14.18
CA LEU A 417 -6.19 19.02 13.55
C LEU A 417 -7.40 19.90 13.89
N ILE A 418 -8.55 19.30 14.19
CA ILE A 418 -9.74 19.99 14.68
C ILE A 418 -9.80 19.87 16.20
N LYS A 419 -9.68 20.99 16.91
CA LYS A 419 -9.72 21.02 18.38
C LYS A 419 -11.14 21.29 18.87
N ASN A 420 -11.44 20.89 20.09
CA ASN A 420 -12.74 21.20 20.73
C ASN A 420 -13.01 22.71 20.78
N SER A 421 -11.97 23.54 20.88
CA SER A 421 -12.07 25.00 20.79
C SER A 421 -12.63 25.47 19.45
N ASP A 422 -12.28 24.79 18.36
CA ASP A 422 -12.71 25.17 17.02
C ASP A 422 -14.18 24.83 16.83
N VAL A 423 -14.61 23.66 17.31
CA VAL A 423 -16.03 23.27 17.35
C VAL A 423 -16.86 24.27 18.15
N LEU A 424 -16.37 24.71 19.32
CA LEU A 424 -17.06 25.71 20.13
C LEU A 424 -17.18 27.07 19.43
N LYS A 425 -16.16 27.50 18.68
CA LYS A 425 -16.24 28.73 17.88
C LYS A 425 -17.34 28.62 16.83
N VAL A 426 -17.47 27.47 16.15
CA VAL A 426 -18.53 27.26 15.15
C VAL A 426 -19.92 27.40 15.76
N THR A 427 -20.15 26.91 16.98
CA THR A 427 -21.47 27.06 17.65
C THR A 427 -21.85 28.51 17.97
N SER A 428 -20.91 29.45 17.88
CA SER A 428 -21.14 30.88 18.08
C SER A 428 -21.25 31.67 16.78
N LEU A 429 -21.03 31.04 15.63
CA LEU A 429 -21.23 31.66 14.33
C LEU A 429 -22.74 31.76 14.02
N SER A 430 -23.11 32.78 13.25
CA SER A 430 -24.45 32.86 12.68
C SER A 430 -24.67 31.71 11.70
N ASP A 431 -25.89 31.19 11.65
CA ASP A 431 -26.29 30.28 10.58
C ASP A 431 -26.03 30.94 9.22
N VAL A 432 -25.57 30.15 8.25
CA VAL A 432 -25.39 30.62 6.88
C VAL A 432 -26.78 30.94 6.34
N GLU A 433 -26.99 32.15 5.84
CA GLU A 433 -28.25 32.51 5.18
C GLU A 433 -28.36 31.67 3.90
N ASP A 434 -29.33 30.76 3.84
CA ASP A 434 -29.66 30.04 2.61
C ASP A 434 -30.07 31.08 1.56
N GLU A 435 -29.36 31.17 0.43
CA GLU A 435 -29.81 31.99 -0.69
C GLU A 435 -31.19 31.48 -1.15
N GLU A 436 -32.12 32.39 -1.42
CA GLU A 436 -33.53 32.07 -1.69
C GLU A 436 -33.74 31.22 -2.96
N ASP A 437 -32.69 31.00 -3.76
CA ASP A 437 -32.70 30.16 -4.95
C ASP A 437 -32.13 28.75 -4.65
N PRO A 438 -32.96 27.69 -4.61
CA PRO A 438 -32.53 26.31 -4.42
C PRO A 438 -31.61 25.77 -5.53
N SER A 439 -31.36 26.54 -6.60
CA SER A 439 -30.47 26.18 -7.71
C SER A 439 -29.06 26.77 -7.59
N GLU A 440 -28.83 27.72 -6.69
CA GLU A 440 -27.49 28.28 -6.41
C GLU A 440 -26.92 27.61 -5.15
N GLU A 441 -26.04 26.63 -5.36
CA GLU A 441 -25.35 25.97 -4.26
C GLU A 441 -24.26 26.90 -3.69
N TYR A 442 -24.22 27.09 -2.37
CA TYR A 442 -23.17 27.87 -1.71
C TYR A 442 -21.79 27.29 -2.02
N MET A 443 -20.96 28.05 -2.74
CA MET A 443 -19.59 27.68 -3.07
C MET A 443 -18.62 28.21 -2.01
N MET A 444 -17.84 27.32 -1.39
CA MET A 444 -16.79 27.71 -0.45
C MET A 444 -15.64 28.42 -1.18
N GLU A 445 -15.00 29.36 -0.49
CA GLU A 445 -13.84 30.10 -1.01
C GLU A 445 -12.69 29.15 -1.36
N GLU A 446 -11.93 29.50 -2.40
CA GLU A 446 -10.75 28.73 -2.80
C GLU A 446 -9.72 28.66 -1.65
N GLY A 447 -9.25 27.45 -1.35
CA GLY A 447 -8.32 27.21 -0.25
C GLY A 447 -8.96 27.09 1.13
N TRP A 448 -10.29 26.93 1.23
CA TRP A 448 -10.98 26.64 2.50
C TRP A 448 -10.44 25.38 3.21
N ASP A 449 -9.84 24.46 2.45
CA ASP A 449 -9.29 23.19 2.88
C ASP A 449 -7.78 23.24 3.20
N ASN A 450 -7.17 24.43 3.13
CA ASN A 450 -5.78 24.62 3.52
C ASN A 450 -5.62 24.50 5.05
N ILE A 451 -4.79 23.55 5.48
CA ILE A 451 -4.40 23.41 6.88
C ILE A 451 -3.06 24.10 7.09
N THR A 452 -3.07 25.19 7.86
CA THR A 452 -1.84 25.81 8.38
C THR A 452 -1.38 24.99 9.60
N LEU A 453 -0.33 24.18 9.42
CA LEU A 453 0.20 23.28 10.46
C LEU A 453 1.10 24.01 11.46
#